data_AF-A0A6P0BBC7-F1
#
_entry.id   AF-A0A6P0BBC7-F1
#
_cell.length_a   1.000
_cell.length_b   1.000
_cell.length_c   1.000
_cell.angle_alpha   90.00
_cell.angle_beta   90.00
_cell.angle_gamma   90.00
#
_symmetry.space_group_name_H-M   'P 1'
#
loop_
_entity.id
_entity.type
_entity.pdbx_description
1 polymer ?
#
loop_
_entity_poly.entity_id
_entity_poly.type
_entity_poly.pdbx_seq_one_letter_code
_entity_poly.pdbx_strand_id
1 'polypeptide(L)'
;MTSGYHVRLLHTDDALHAYSLIQVAAPCFSADDWAQVVASADRWTLVSLKDPAGYVRGLAAYRIGTHPIAGRLLDVPIFVAASVIDDVAIADVLFTSLRRRSVGCDFMRLWGRFPSSFAEMENEDRFHRWDHGLMVRVDHKPSPALL
;
A
#
# COMPACT_ATOMS: atom_id res chain seq x y z
N MET A 1 14.63 -17.23 9.50
CA MET A 1 13.38 -17.61 10.20
C MET A 1 12.22 -17.09 9.38
N THR A 2 11.33 -17.94 8.90
CA THR A 2 10.07 -17.49 8.28
C THR A 2 9.18 -16.97 9.41
N SER A 3 9.03 -15.66 9.53
CA SER A 3 8.32 -15.00 10.64
C SER A 3 6.82 -15.29 10.72
N GLY A 4 6.30 -16.24 9.94
CA GLY A 4 4.89 -16.63 9.90
C GLY A 4 3.92 -15.52 9.47
N TYR A 5 4.44 -14.33 9.18
CA TYR A 5 3.69 -13.24 8.59
C TYR A 5 3.21 -13.63 7.19
N HIS A 6 1.96 -13.31 6.90
CA HIS A 6 1.36 -13.58 5.61
C HIS A 6 0.60 -12.36 5.11
N VAL A 7 0.88 -11.96 3.87
CA VAL A 7 0.18 -10.87 3.20
C VAL A 7 -0.97 -11.43 2.36
N ARG A 8 -2.15 -10.85 2.52
CA ARG A 8 -3.37 -11.20 1.80
C ARG A 8 -4.10 -9.92 1.37
N LEU A 9 -5.06 -10.05 0.44
CA LEU A 9 -6.03 -8.99 0.24
C LEU A 9 -6.79 -8.77 1.55
N LEU A 10 -7.08 -7.52 1.88
CA LEU A 10 -7.87 -7.20 3.07
C LEU A 10 -9.29 -7.71 2.85
N HIS A 11 -9.75 -8.60 3.72
CA HIS A 11 -11.14 -9.03 3.75
C HIS A 11 -12.00 -7.96 4.43
N THR A 12 -13.25 -7.79 4.02
CA THR A 12 -14.16 -6.78 4.59
C THR A 12 -14.33 -6.95 6.11
N ASP A 13 -14.36 -8.18 6.60
CA ASP A 13 -14.44 -8.49 8.04
C ASP A 13 -13.21 -8.01 8.83
N ASP A 14 -12.06 -7.84 8.16
CA ASP A 14 -10.84 -7.32 8.76
C ASP A 14 -10.74 -5.79 8.65
N ALA A 15 -11.66 -5.11 7.94
CA ALA A 15 -11.58 -3.68 7.68
C ALA A 15 -11.59 -2.84 8.97
N LEU A 16 -12.40 -3.24 9.96
CA LEU A 16 -12.44 -2.56 11.26
C LEU A 16 -11.13 -2.76 12.05
N HIS A 17 -10.58 -3.98 12.04
CA HIS A 17 -9.29 -4.24 12.68
C HIS A 17 -8.15 -3.47 12.00
N ALA A 18 -8.16 -3.39 10.67
CA ALA A 18 -7.19 -2.60 9.91
C ALA A 18 -7.30 -1.09 10.21
N TYR A 19 -8.50 -0.56 10.48
CA TYR A 19 -8.68 0.83 10.84
C TYR A 19 -7.94 1.21 12.13
N SER A 20 -7.82 0.30 13.10
CA SER A 20 -7.03 0.56 14.30
C SER A 20 -5.58 0.92 14.00
N LEU A 21 -4.98 0.34 12.95
CA LEU A 21 -3.63 0.69 12.51
C LEU A 21 -3.59 2.07 11.86
N ILE A 22 -4.63 2.42 11.08
CA ILE A 22 -4.74 3.73 10.45
C ILE A 22 -4.88 4.82 11.51
N GLN A 23 -5.69 4.61 12.54
CA GLN A 23 -5.85 5.61 13.61
C GLN A 23 -4.53 5.93 14.32
N VAL A 24 -3.63 4.95 14.45
CA VAL A 24 -2.31 5.15 15.05
C VAL A 24 -1.38 5.90 14.08
N ALA A 25 -1.37 5.53 12.80
CA ALA A 25 -0.44 6.07 11.82
C ALA A 25 -0.87 7.41 11.18
N ALA A 26 -2.19 7.61 11.05
CA ALA A 26 -2.83 8.75 10.41
C ALA A 26 -4.10 9.17 11.20
N PRO A 27 -3.95 9.78 12.40
CA PRO A 27 -5.08 10.08 13.29
C PRO A 27 -6.15 11.01 12.68
N CYS A 28 -5.79 11.79 11.66
CA CYS A 28 -6.71 12.67 10.95
C CYS A 28 -7.55 11.95 9.89
N PHE A 29 -7.18 10.73 9.49
CA PHE A 29 -7.91 9.96 8.50
C PHE A 29 -9.10 9.28 9.16
N SER A 30 -10.31 9.75 8.83
CA SER A 30 -11.52 9.36 9.56
C SER A 30 -11.98 7.93 9.26
N ALA A 31 -12.88 7.42 10.09
CA ALA A 31 -13.51 6.11 9.86
C ALA A 31 -14.40 6.14 8.60
N ASP A 32 -15.02 7.29 8.32
CA ASP A 32 -15.86 7.50 7.13
C ASP A 32 -15.00 7.55 5.86
N ASP A 33 -13.84 8.19 5.92
CA ASP A 33 -12.85 8.14 4.82
C ASP A 33 -12.37 6.71 4.59
N TRP A 34 -12.06 5.98 5.67
CA TRP A 34 -11.65 4.58 5.56
C TRP A 34 -12.74 3.68 4.97
N ALA A 35 -13.99 3.85 5.39
CA ALA A 35 -15.12 3.13 4.82
C ALA A 35 -15.25 3.39 3.31
N GLN A 36 -15.00 4.62 2.85
CA GLN A 36 -14.98 4.95 1.43
C GLN A 36 -13.84 4.25 0.67
N VAL A 37 -12.63 4.15 1.24
CA VAL A 37 -11.53 3.38 0.63
C VAL A 37 -11.93 1.91 0.50
N VAL A 38 -12.47 1.31 1.56
CA VAL A 38 -12.88 -0.10 1.58
C VAL A 38 -14.02 -0.37 0.59
N ALA A 39 -14.96 0.56 0.44
CA ALA A 39 -16.05 0.47 -0.54
C ALA A 39 -15.57 0.66 -1.99
N SER A 40 -14.48 1.38 -2.21
CA SER A 40 -13.93 1.71 -3.54
C SER A 40 -12.95 0.65 -4.05
N ALA A 41 -13.31 -0.63 -3.93
CA ALA A 41 -12.46 -1.77 -4.27
C ALA A 41 -12.13 -1.88 -5.78
N ASP A 42 -12.88 -1.17 -6.63
CA ASP A 42 -12.61 -1.01 -8.06
C ASP A 42 -11.38 -0.12 -8.33
N ARG A 43 -11.07 0.81 -7.42
CA ARG A 43 -9.93 1.74 -7.54
C ARG A 43 -8.79 1.37 -6.61
N TRP A 44 -9.11 0.96 -5.40
CA TRP A 44 -8.13 0.72 -4.34
C TRP A 44 -8.02 -0.77 -4.04
N THR A 45 -6.81 -1.29 -4.20
CA THR A 45 -6.47 -2.61 -3.68
C THR A 45 -5.91 -2.46 -2.27
N LEU A 46 -6.55 -3.16 -1.33
CA LEU A 46 -6.14 -3.19 0.07
C LEU A 46 -5.47 -4.53 0.38
N VAL A 47 -4.33 -4.50 1.05
CA VAL A 47 -3.62 -5.69 1.52
C VAL A 47 -3.31 -5.57 2.99
N SER A 48 -3.55 -6.64 3.73
CA SER A 48 -3.17 -6.76 5.13
C SER A 48 -2.08 -7.81 5.32
N LEU A 49 -1.22 -7.57 6.29
CA LEU A 49 -0.24 -8.51 6.80
C LEU A 49 -0.71 -8.96 8.18
N LYS A 50 -0.93 -10.26 8.35
CA LYS A 50 -1.31 -10.87 9.62
C LYS A 50 -0.16 -11.65 10.24
N ASP A 51 -0.08 -11.61 11.56
CA ASP A 51 0.83 -12.47 12.34
C ASP A 51 0.30 -13.91 12.45
N PRO A 52 1.09 -14.87 12.99
CA PRO A 52 0.65 -16.25 13.15
C PRO A 52 -0.59 -16.43 14.05
N ALA A 53 -0.88 -15.47 14.92
CA ALA A 53 -2.06 -15.45 15.76
C ALA A 53 -3.28 -14.82 15.06
N GLY A 54 -3.11 -14.34 13.81
CA GLY A 54 -4.17 -13.78 12.98
C GLY A 54 -4.38 -12.27 13.14
N TYR A 55 -3.58 -11.58 13.96
CA TYR A 55 -3.72 -10.14 14.13
C TYR A 55 -3.15 -9.38 12.95
N VAL A 56 -3.87 -8.35 12.51
CA VAL A 56 -3.38 -7.42 11.47
C VAL A 56 -2.25 -6.58 12.06
N ARG A 57 -1.05 -6.72 11.50
CA ARG A 57 0.17 -5.99 11.90
C ARG A 57 0.68 -5.05 10.83
N GLY A 58 0.27 -5.23 9.59
CA GLY A 58 0.60 -4.33 8.50
C GLY A 58 -0.58 -4.14 7.57
N LEU A 59 -0.59 -2.99 6.91
CA LEU A 59 -1.64 -2.58 5.98
C LEU A 59 -1.04 -1.75 4.86
N ALA A 60 -1.47 -2.01 3.62
CA ALA A 60 -1.27 -1.06 2.54
C ALA A 60 -2.53 -0.91 1.69
N ALA A 61 -2.76 0.31 1.21
CA ALA A 61 -3.75 0.60 0.18
C ALA A 61 -3.01 1.18 -1.02
N TYR A 62 -3.30 0.67 -2.21
CA TYR A 62 -2.66 1.14 -3.43
C TYR A 62 -3.62 1.14 -4.63
N ARG A 63 -3.29 1.96 -5.62
CA ARG A 63 -3.90 1.93 -6.96
C ARG A 63 -2.81 1.80 -8.02
N ILE A 64 -3.17 1.34 -9.22
CA ILE A 64 -2.27 1.34 -10.38
C ILE A 64 -2.85 2.27 -11.43
N GLY A 65 -2.03 3.18 -11.95
CA GLY A 65 -2.46 4.16 -12.96
C GLY A 65 -1.31 4.61 -13.85
N THR A 66 -1.64 5.41 -14.87
CA THR A 66 -0.65 5.99 -15.78
C THR A 66 -0.26 7.39 -15.29
N HIS A 67 0.98 7.54 -14.84
CA HIS A 67 1.56 8.81 -14.42
C HIS A 67 2.27 9.48 -15.62
N PRO A 68 2.13 10.81 -15.82
CA PRO A 68 2.67 11.50 -17.00
C PRO A 68 4.19 11.38 -17.15
N ILE A 69 4.92 11.28 -16.04
CA ILE A 69 6.39 11.14 -16.03
C ILE A 69 6.83 9.70 -15.72
N ALA A 70 6.07 8.98 -14.90
CA ALA A 70 6.50 7.69 -14.35
C ALA A 70 6.02 6.52 -15.20
N GLY A 71 5.23 6.75 -16.25
CA GLY A 71 4.58 5.67 -16.97
C GLY A 71 3.60 4.94 -16.05
N ARG A 72 3.62 3.61 -16.07
CA ARG A 72 2.71 2.82 -15.24
C ARG A 72 3.20 2.81 -13.79
N LEU A 73 2.40 3.31 -12.87
CA LEU A 73 2.75 3.56 -11.48
C LEU A 73 1.85 2.76 -10.54
N LEU A 74 2.46 2.01 -9.60
CA LEU A 74 1.78 1.52 -8.41
C LEU A 74 1.90 2.59 -7.30
N ASP A 75 0.80 3.26 -6.98
CA ASP A 75 0.78 4.37 -6.03
C ASP A 75 0.21 3.94 -4.67
N VAL A 76 0.99 4.13 -3.61
CA VAL A 76 0.74 3.62 -2.25
C VAL A 76 0.60 4.78 -1.26
N PRO A 77 -0.61 5.37 -1.10
CA PRO A 77 -0.86 6.41 -0.11
C PRO A 77 -0.85 5.93 1.35
N ILE A 78 -1.19 4.67 1.58
CA ILE A 78 -1.20 4.08 2.92
C ILE A 78 -0.23 2.91 2.92
N PHE A 79 0.81 3.01 3.75
CA PHE A 79 1.74 1.93 4.06
C PHE A 79 2.02 1.98 5.56
N VAL A 80 1.48 1.01 6.30
CA VAL A 80 1.58 0.93 7.76
C VAL A 80 2.20 -0.41 8.14
N ALA A 81 3.26 -0.36 8.93
CA ALA A 81 3.79 -1.48 9.68
C ALA A 81 3.71 -1.10 11.17
N ALA A 82 2.98 -1.89 11.95
CA ALA A 82 2.74 -1.61 13.36
C ALA A 82 3.12 -2.83 14.20
N SER A 83 4.27 -2.74 14.86
CA SER A 83 4.70 -3.66 15.90
C SER A 83 5.71 -2.96 16.81
N VAL A 84 5.68 -3.30 18.10
CA VAL A 84 6.66 -2.81 19.08
C VAL A 84 7.98 -3.60 18.99
N ILE A 85 7.96 -4.78 18.36
CA ILE A 85 9.05 -5.76 18.40
C ILE A 85 9.69 -5.97 17.01
N ASP A 86 8.89 -5.96 15.94
CA ASP A 86 9.28 -6.47 14.60
C ASP A 86 8.80 -5.58 13.45
N ASP A 87 8.71 -4.26 13.65
CA ASP A 87 8.24 -3.30 12.64
C ASP A 87 9.04 -3.38 11.32
N VAL A 88 10.37 -3.52 11.40
CA VAL A 88 11.25 -3.70 10.23
C VAL A 88 10.89 -4.96 9.44
N ALA A 89 10.65 -6.09 10.11
CA ALA A 89 10.32 -7.34 9.44
C ALA A 89 8.94 -7.28 8.77
N ILE A 90 7.96 -6.65 9.43
CA ILE A 90 6.62 -6.42 8.86
C ILE A 90 6.72 -5.51 7.63
N ALA A 91 7.46 -4.41 7.74
CA ALA A 91 7.67 -3.48 6.64
C ALA A 91 8.35 -4.17 5.45
N ASP A 92 9.39 -4.97 5.68
CA ASP A 92 10.10 -5.70 4.62
C ASP A 92 9.20 -6.72 3.91
N VAL A 93 8.43 -7.51 4.67
CA VAL A 93 7.50 -8.49 4.10
C VAL A 93 6.39 -7.78 3.29
N LEU A 94 5.82 -6.70 3.82
CA LEU A 94 4.77 -5.95 3.15
C LEU A 94 5.30 -5.23 1.89
N PHE A 95 6.47 -4.59 1.97
CA PHE A 95 7.12 -3.93 0.86
C PHE A 95 7.51 -4.92 -0.26
N THR A 96 8.07 -6.07 0.11
CA THR A 96 8.36 -7.17 -0.84
C THR A 96 7.08 -7.65 -1.53
N SER A 97 5.97 -7.73 -0.79
CA SER A 97 4.66 -8.09 -1.32
C SER A 97 4.12 -7.06 -2.32
N LEU A 98 4.34 -5.76 -2.07
CA LEU A 98 3.99 -4.68 -3.01
C LEU A 98 4.89 -4.68 -4.25
N ARG A 99 6.20 -4.92 -4.11
CA ARG A 99 7.12 -5.09 -5.26
C ARG A 99 6.69 -6.22 -6.20
N ARG A 100 6.16 -7.32 -5.66
CA ARG A 100 5.60 -8.40 -6.50
C ARG A 100 4.31 -7.98 -7.21
N ARG A 101 3.52 -7.09 -6.61
CA ARG A 101 2.28 -6.54 -7.19
C ARG A 101 2.53 -5.42 -8.18
N SER A 102 3.69 -4.78 -8.12
CA SER A 102 4.09 -3.75 -9.08
C SER A 102 4.64 -4.32 -10.38
N VAL A 103 4.56 -5.63 -10.63
CA VAL A 103 4.98 -6.23 -11.91
C VAL A 103 4.20 -5.57 -13.05
N GLY A 104 4.93 -5.09 -14.07
CA GLY A 104 4.37 -4.33 -15.18
C GLY A 104 4.18 -2.83 -14.91
N CYS A 105 4.51 -2.35 -13.70
CA CYS A 105 4.69 -0.93 -13.42
C CYS A 105 6.17 -0.56 -13.64
N ASP A 106 6.41 0.66 -14.08
CA ASP A 106 7.73 1.27 -14.19
C ASP A 106 8.26 1.68 -12.80
N PHE A 107 7.35 2.18 -11.96
CA PHE A 107 7.63 2.65 -10.62
C PHE A 107 6.58 2.19 -9.61
N MET A 108 6.99 2.19 -8.34
CA MET A 108 6.12 2.15 -7.17
C MET A 108 6.38 3.41 -6.34
N ARG A 109 5.33 4.13 -5.93
CA ARG A 109 5.44 5.31 -5.06
C ARG A 109 4.87 5.01 -3.69
N LEU A 110 5.64 5.31 -2.65
CA LEU A 110 5.14 5.38 -1.27
C LEU A 110 4.97 6.85 -0.90
N TRP A 111 3.78 7.28 -0.49
CA TRP A 111 3.57 8.67 -0.13
C TRP A 111 4.43 9.05 1.08
N GLY A 112 5.01 10.25 1.05
CA GLY A 112 5.85 10.75 2.14
C GLY A 112 5.06 11.17 3.37
N ARG A 113 3.74 11.35 3.22
CA ARG A 113 2.80 11.61 4.30
C ARG A 113 1.53 10.82 4.06
N PHE A 114 0.91 10.35 5.14
CA PHE A 114 -0.44 9.78 5.05
C PHE A 114 -1.42 10.82 4.52
N PRO A 115 -2.43 10.39 3.73
CA PRO A 115 -3.54 11.25 3.38
C PRO A 115 -4.30 11.67 4.65
N SER A 116 -4.88 12.86 4.63
CA SER A 116 -5.78 13.35 5.67
C SER A 116 -7.25 13.00 5.40
N SER A 117 -7.60 12.60 4.17
CA SER A 117 -8.95 12.23 3.76
C SER A 117 -8.96 11.32 2.53
N PHE A 118 -10.11 10.69 2.26
CA PHE A 118 -10.30 9.91 1.02
C PHE A 118 -10.22 10.81 -0.22
N ALA A 119 -10.75 12.03 -0.16
CA ALA A 119 -10.67 13.00 -1.26
C ALA A 119 -9.22 13.33 -1.66
N GLU A 120 -8.29 13.33 -0.70
CA GLU A 120 -6.87 13.52 -0.99
C GLU A 120 -6.26 12.34 -1.75
N MET A 121 -6.72 11.11 -1.47
CA MET A 121 -6.33 9.90 -2.21
C MET A 121 -6.86 9.91 -3.65
N GLU A 122 -8.06 10.45 -3.87
CA GLU A 122 -8.70 10.56 -5.18
C GLU A 122 -8.23 11.78 -5.99
N ASN A 123 -7.34 12.61 -5.45
CA ASN A 123 -6.89 13.83 -6.13
C ASN A 123 -5.91 13.51 -7.28
N GLU A 124 -6.36 13.64 -8.52
CA GLU A 124 -5.55 13.36 -9.71
C GLU A 124 -4.36 14.32 -9.90
N ASP A 125 -4.52 15.61 -9.56
CA ASP A 125 -3.39 16.56 -9.62
C ASP A 125 -2.27 16.12 -8.69
N ARG A 126 -2.64 15.64 -7.51
CA ARG A 126 -1.68 15.06 -6.58
C ARG A 126 -1.08 13.79 -7.14
N PHE A 127 -1.89 12.87 -7.67
CA PHE A 127 -1.37 11.65 -8.28
C PHE A 127 -0.31 11.95 -9.34
N HIS A 128 -0.51 12.96 -10.18
CA HIS A 128 0.42 13.40 -11.23
C HIS A 128 1.68 14.11 -10.73
N ARG A 129 1.77 14.44 -9.44
CA ARG A 129 2.98 15.02 -8.87
C ARG A 129 4.04 13.96 -8.62
N TRP A 130 5.22 14.16 -9.18
CA TRP A 130 6.35 13.26 -8.96
C TRP A 130 6.92 13.32 -7.52
N ASP A 131 6.78 14.45 -6.83
CA ASP A 131 7.61 14.87 -5.70
C ASP A 131 7.00 14.66 -4.31
N HIS A 132 5.86 13.95 -4.19
CA HIS A 132 5.15 13.81 -2.91
C HIS A 132 5.31 12.44 -2.25
N GLY A 133 6.30 11.66 -2.70
CA GLY A 133 6.58 10.35 -2.16
C GLY A 133 7.92 9.80 -2.59
N LEU A 134 8.31 8.69 -1.98
CA LEU A 134 9.47 7.92 -2.36
C LEU A 134 9.17 7.13 -3.64
N MET A 135 9.88 7.46 -4.72
CA MET A 135 9.81 6.74 -5.99
C MET A 135 10.79 5.57 -5.99
N VAL A 136 10.27 4.36 -6.10
CA VAL A 136 11.04 3.13 -6.20
C VAL A 136 10.91 2.59 -7.63
N ARG A 137 12.02 2.50 -8.35
CA ARG A 137 12.04 1.85 -9.66
C ARG A 137 11.71 0.36 -9.49
N VAL A 138 10.82 -0.15 -10.32
CA VAL A 138 10.49 -1.57 -10.33
C VAL A 138 11.48 -2.28 -11.26
N ASP A 139 12.18 -3.28 -10.73
CA ASP A 139 13.12 -4.05 -11.53
C ASP A 139 12.38 -4.80 -12.62
N HIS A 140 12.69 -4.49 -13.87
CA HIS A 140 12.24 -5.28 -15.01
C HIS A 140 13.25 -6.40 -15.17
N LYS A 141 12.88 -7.63 -14.85
CA LYS A 141 13.68 -8.77 -15.31
C LYS A 141 13.61 -8.72 -16.84
N PRO A 142 14.73 -8.52 -17.57
CA PRO A 142 14.67 -8.48 -19.02
C PRO A 142 14.05 -9.79 -19.50
N SER A 143 13.03 -9.71 -20.35
CA SER A 143 12.55 -10.88 -21.08
C SER A 143 13.78 -11.52 -21.74
N PRO A 144 13.98 -12.85 -21.61
CA PRO A 144 15.02 -13.51 -22.39
C PRO A 144 14.76 -13.14 -23.85
N ALA A 145 15.74 -12.52 -24.50
CA ALA A 145 15.66 -12.26 -25.92
C ALA A 145 15.41 -13.62 -26.58
N LEU A 146 14.26 -13.77 -27.25
CA LEU A 146 14.00 -14.90 -28.12
C LEU A 146 14.98 -14.73 -29.29
N LEU A 147 16.10 -15.44 -29.23
CA LEU A 147 16.98 -15.73 -30.36
C LEU A 147 16.42 -16.94 -31.12
#